data_AF-A0A922SMW6-F1
#
_entry.id   AF-A0A922SMW6-F1
#
_cell.length_a   1.000
_cell.length_b   1.000
_cell.length_c   1.000
_cell.angle_alpha   90.00
_cell.angle_beta   90.00
_cell.angle_gamma   90.00
#
_symmetry.space_group_name_H-M   'P 1'
#
loop_
_entity.id
_entity.type
_entity.pdbx_description
1 polymer ?
#
loop_
_entity_poly.entity_id
_entity_poly.type
_entity_poly.pdbx_seq_one_letter_code
_entity_poly.pdbx_strand_id
1 'polypeptide(L)'
;MRGCYVAMSALLDVEMIHITVYILLLTHQTRVWNKKVENFKPDSVNDDDIVEDNEMLLEEIYFNFECITEAWNLIKKSAELFGKLEYLINHAVGMLLLLTKDFFVETGLCVASETFYEETDRVNTNVILKLAQDLPSKKIWKNIFRVLDVEFCKLNALNMFVVDAATQLHYCNLVTTYIIVLLQFAFLH
;
A
#
# COMPACT_ATOMS: atom_id res chain seq x y z
N MET A 1 -8.92 -1.92 -10.45
CA MET A 1 -7.63 -1.34 -9.98
C MET A 1 -7.24 -0.05 -10.69
N ARG A 2 -7.12 0.01 -12.02
CA ARG A 2 -6.78 1.28 -12.73
C ARG A 2 -7.74 2.44 -12.42
N GLY A 3 -9.06 2.19 -12.35
CA GLY A 3 -10.05 3.22 -12.05
C GLY A 3 -9.88 3.86 -10.67
N CYS A 4 -9.62 3.06 -9.61
CA CYS A 4 -9.37 3.58 -8.27
C CYS A 4 -8.10 4.44 -8.20
N TYR A 5 -7.05 4.03 -8.90
CA TYR A 5 -5.80 4.81 -8.97
C TYR A 5 -6.03 6.17 -9.64
N VAL A 6 -6.76 6.19 -10.76
CA VAL A 6 -7.09 7.44 -11.49
C VAL A 6 -7.98 8.35 -10.64
N ALA A 7 -8.98 7.81 -9.95
CA ALA A 7 -9.85 8.59 -9.07
C ALA A 7 -9.10 9.18 -7.87
N MET A 8 -8.19 8.40 -7.25
CA MET A 8 -7.35 8.88 -6.15
C MET A 8 -6.35 9.94 -6.61
N SER A 9 -5.74 9.76 -7.78
CA SER A 9 -4.87 10.77 -8.39
C SER A 9 -5.61 12.08 -8.62
N ALA A 10 -6.83 12.02 -9.17
CA ALA A 10 -7.64 13.21 -9.41
C ALA A 10 -8.05 13.92 -8.11
N LEU A 11 -8.34 13.17 -7.04
CA LEU A 11 -8.65 13.74 -5.74
C LEU A 11 -7.45 14.49 -5.15
N LEU A 12 -6.24 13.91 -5.27
CA LEU A 12 -4.99 14.56 -4.85
C LEU A 12 -4.72 15.84 -5.65
N ASP A 13 -4.95 15.81 -6.96
CA ASP A 13 -4.81 16.98 -7.82
C ASP A 13 -5.74 18.13 -7.40
N VAL A 14 -6.99 17.83 -7.02
CA VAL A 14 -7.95 18.83 -6.52
C VAL A 14 -7.51 19.43 -5.19
N GLU A 15 -7.03 18.62 -4.25
CA GLU A 15 -6.51 19.11 -2.95
C GLU A 15 -5.27 19.98 -3.12
N MET A 16 -4.36 19.61 -4.02
CA MET A 16 -3.18 20.42 -4.35
C MET A 16 -3.57 21.78 -4.95
N ILE A 17 -4.61 21.81 -5.79
CA ILE A 17 -5.17 23.05 -6.33
C ILE A 17 -5.74 23.91 -5.20
N HIS A 18 -6.51 23.35 -4.26
CA HIS A 18 -7.06 24.09 -3.13
C HIS A 18 -5.96 24.69 -2.25
N ILE A 19 -4.95 23.91 -1.85
CA ILE A 19 -3.82 24.41 -1.05
C ILE A 19 -3.11 25.55 -1.78
N THR A 20 -2.89 25.41 -3.09
CA THR A 20 -2.27 26.46 -3.91
C THR A 20 -3.09 27.75 -3.90
N VAL A 21 -4.41 27.66 -4.04
CA VAL A 21 -5.31 28.82 -3.97
C VAL A 21 -5.24 29.49 -2.59
N TYR A 22 -5.25 28.73 -1.50
CA TYR A 22 -5.13 29.29 -0.15
C TYR A 22 -3.80 30.00 0.09
N ILE A 23 -2.69 29.44 -0.38
CA ILE A 23 -1.37 30.08 -0.29
C ILE A 23 -1.34 31.39 -1.08
N LEU A 24 -1.94 31.42 -2.28
CA LEU A 24 -2.04 32.65 -3.09
C LEU A 24 -2.89 33.73 -2.39
N LEU A 25 -4.02 33.34 -1.79
CA LEU A 25 -4.86 34.25 -1.02
C LEU A 25 -4.13 34.81 0.21
N LEU A 26 -3.45 33.97 0.99
CA LEU A 26 -2.65 34.42 2.13
C LEU A 26 -1.49 35.33 1.71
N THR A 27 -0.84 35.01 0.60
CA THR A 27 0.23 35.85 0.02
C THR A 27 -0.32 37.23 -0.35
N HIS A 28 -1.51 37.28 -0.96
CA HIS A 28 -2.18 38.54 -1.26
C HIS A 28 -2.53 39.33 0.01
N GLN A 29 -3.12 38.69 1.01
CA GLN A 29 -3.46 39.34 2.29
C GLN A 29 -2.23 39.89 3.00
N THR A 30 -1.14 39.12 3.03
CA THR A 30 0.15 39.55 3.61
C THR A 30 0.72 40.78 2.88
N ARG A 31 0.58 40.85 1.55
CA ARG A 31 0.99 42.04 0.78
C ARG A 31 0.14 43.26 1.10
N VAL A 32 -1.17 43.10 1.25
CA VAL A 32 -2.08 44.20 1.64
C VAL A 32 -1.71 44.68 3.05
N TRP A 33 -1.49 43.75 3.97
CA TRP A 33 -1.04 44.04 5.32
C TRP A 33 0.29 44.80 5.34
N ASN A 34 1.30 44.35 4.59
CA ASN A 34 2.59 45.06 4.48
C ASN A 34 2.41 46.50 3.99
N LYS A 35 1.56 46.72 2.97
CA LYS A 35 1.25 48.08 2.48
C LYS A 35 0.56 48.94 3.53
N LYS A 36 -0.33 48.38 4.36
CA LYS A 36 -0.95 49.12 5.47
C LYS A 36 0.10 49.56 6.48
N VAL A 37 1.02 48.65 6.84
CA VAL A 37 2.12 48.93 7.79
C VAL A 37 3.11 49.96 7.23
N GLU A 38 3.48 49.88 5.95
CA GLU A 38 4.40 50.85 5.32
C GLU A 38 3.83 52.27 5.24
N ASN A 39 2.51 52.39 5.06
CA ASN A 39 1.84 53.69 4.97
C ASN A 39 1.47 54.27 6.34
N PHE A 40 1.63 53.51 7.42
CA PHE A 40 1.37 53.97 8.78
C PHE A 40 2.43 55.01 9.19
N LYS A 41 2.01 56.26 9.38
CA LYS A 41 2.82 57.34 9.94
C LYS A 41 2.14 57.81 11.22
N PRO A 42 2.76 57.67 12.40
CA PRO A 42 2.18 58.21 13.61
C PRO A 42 2.19 59.74 13.50
N ASP A 43 1.02 60.36 13.43
CA ASP A 43 0.90 61.81 13.43
C ASP A 43 1.45 62.35 14.77
N SER A 44 2.50 63.16 14.70
CA SER A 44 3.26 63.61 15.88
C SER A 44 2.61 64.80 16.60
N VAL A 45 1.28 64.92 16.59
CA VAL A 45 0.55 66.07 17.13
C VAL A 45 -0.10 65.68 18.46
N ASN A 46 0.12 66.51 19.50
CA ASN A 46 -0.33 66.33 20.89
C ASN A 46 -1.86 66.46 21.09
N ASP A 47 -2.67 65.96 20.17
CA ASP A 47 -4.13 65.95 20.30
C ASP A 47 -4.56 64.58 20.85
N ASP A 48 -5.23 64.56 22.00
CA ASP A 48 -5.60 63.31 22.70
C ASP A 48 -6.51 62.43 21.81
N ASP A 49 -7.34 63.04 20.95
CA ASP A 49 -8.20 62.34 19.98
C ASP A 49 -7.41 61.62 18.87
N ILE A 50 -6.18 62.06 18.55
CA ILE A 50 -5.31 61.44 17.53
C ILE A 50 -4.60 60.19 18.10
N VAL A 51 -4.43 60.11 19.42
CA VAL A 51 -3.78 58.98 20.07
C VAL A 51 -4.67 57.73 20.03
N GLU A 52 -5.98 57.89 20.27
CA GLU A 52 -6.95 56.79 20.28
C GLU A 52 -7.11 56.13 18.90
N ASP A 53 -7.12 56.92 17.82
CA ASP A 53 -7.25 56.41 16.44
C ASP A 53 -6.02 55.58 16.00
N ASN A 54 -4.81 56.01 16.41
CA ASN A 54 -3.58 55.28 16.13
C ASN A 54 -3.51 53.94 16.87
N GLU A 55 -4.02 53.86 18.10
CA GLU A 55 -4.08 52.62 18.88
C GLU A 55 -5.04 51.62 18.23
N MET A 56 -6.24 52.07 17.83
CA MET A 56 -7.23 51.25 17.13
C MET A 56 -6.70 50.67 15.81
N LEU A 57 -5.98 51.48 15.01
CA LEU A 57 -5.34 51.02 13.77
C LEU A 57 -4.24 49.97 14.04
N LEU A 58 -3.47 50.13 15.11
CA LEU A 58 -2.43 49.17 15.49
C LEU A 58 -3.04 47.83 15.91
N GLU A 59 -4.15 47.85 16.66
CA GLU A 59 -4.91 46.65 17.01
C GLU A 59 -5.47 45.94 15.77
N GLU A 60 -6.00 46.67 14.79
CA GLU A 60 -6.49 46.08 13.53
C GLU A 60 -5.35 45.41 12.74
N ILE A 61 -4.19 46.05 12.65
CA ILE A 61 -3.00 45.51 11.97
C ILE A 61 -2.55 44.23 12.69
N TYR A 62 -2.48 44.25 14.03
CA TYR A 62 -2.09 43.09 14.82
C TYR A 62 -3.06 41.92 14.63
N PHE A 63 -4.36 42.16 14.75
CA PHE A 63 -5.40 41.15 14.59
C PHE A 63 -5.35 40.49 13.19
N ASN A 64 -5.17 41.29 12.14
CA ASN A 64 -5.03 40.76 10.78
C ASN A 64 -3.80 39.85 10.63
N PHE A 65 -2.68 40.21 11.26
CA PHE A 65 -1.47 39.38 11.24
C PHE A 65 -1.65 38.07 12.00
N GLU A 66 -2.34 38.11 13.15
CA GLU A 66 -2.69 36.93 13.92
C GLU A 66 -3.56 35.96 13.10
N CYS A 67 -4.62 36.45 12.44
CA CYS A 67 -5.45 35.64 11.55
C CYS A 67 -4.66 35.01 10.38
N ILE A 68 -3.75 35.77 9.74
CA ILE A 68 -2.88 35.24 8.68
C ILE A 68 -1.99 34.11 9.22
N THR A 69 -1.44 34.29 10.41
CA THR A 69 -0.55 33.32 11.06
C THR A 69 -1.31 32.04 11.45
N GLU A 70 -2.51 32.17 12.00
CA GLU A 70 -3.37 31.03 12.33
C GLU A 70 -3.76 30.24 11.07
N ALA A 71 -4.19 30.94 10.02
CA ALA A 71 -4.54 30.31 8.75
C ALA A 71 -3.34 29.57 8.11
N TRP A 72 -2.14 30.14 8.18
CA TRP A 72 -0.92 29.49 7.72
C TRP A 72 -0.62 28.20 8.52
N ASN A 73 -0.74 28.25 9.84
CA ASN A 73 -0.53 27.07 10.69
C ASN A 73 -1.53 25.94 10.39
N LEU A 74 -2.79 26.29 10.11
CA LEU A 74 -3.81 25.31 9.69
C LEU A 74 -3.45 24.65 8.36
N ILE A 75 -3.02 25.43 7.36
CA ILE A 75 -2.59 24.90 6.05
C ILE A 75 -1.36 24.01 6.20
N LYS A 76 -0.41 24.40 7.04
CA LYS A 76 0.78 23.58 7.30
C LYS A 76 0.40 22.24 7.91
N LYS A 77 -0.47 22.25 8.92
CA LYS A 77 -0.93 21.03 9.60
C LYS A 77 -1.74 20.12 8.67
N SER A 78 -2.58 20.68 7.80
CA SER A 78 -3.30 19.89 6.80
C SER A 78 -2.34 19.25 5.80
N ALA A 79 -1.38 20.00 5.25
CA ALA A 79 -0.38 19.50 4.30
C ALA A 79 0.47 18.35 4.90
N GLU A 80 0.91 18.47 6.16
CA GLU A 80 1.64 17.39 6.84
C GLU A 80 0.81 16.11 7.01
N LEU A 81 -0.49 16.25 7.30
CA LEU A 81 -1.40 15.12 7.44
C LEU A 81 -1.65 14.42 6.10
N PHE A 82 -1.82 15.20 5.03
CA PHE A 82 -1.94 14.68 3.66
C PHE A 82 -0.70 13.90 3.23
N GLY A 83 0.51 14.43 3.46
CA GLY A 83 1.75 13.72 3.10
C GLY A 83 1.90 12.38 3.81
N LYS A 84 1.49 12.29 5.09
CA LYS A 84 1.48 11.01 5.83
C LYS A 84 0.45 10.02 5.26
N LEU A 85 -0.72 10.51 4.89
CA LEU A 85 -1.79 9.68 4.31
C LEU A 85 -1.38 9.10 2.95
N GLU A 86 -0.81 9.93 2.08
CA GLU A 86 -0.33 9.49 0.76
C GLU A 86 0.74 8.40 0.89
N TYR A 87 1.70 8.58 1.79
CA TYR A 87 2.73 7.58 2.07
C TYR A 87 2.13 6.25 2.54
N LEU A 88 1.18 6.30 3.49
CA LEU A 88 0.51 5.10 3.99
C LEU A 88 -0.27 4.38 2.90
N ILE A 89 -0.99 5.10 2.04
CA ILE A 89 -1.75 4.54 0.93
C ILE A 89 -0.80 3.90 -0.09
N ASN A 90 0.26 4.61 -0.50
CA ASN A 90 1.23 4.08 -1.47
C ASN A 90 1.93 2.83 -0.93
N HIS A 91 2.30 2.83 0.36
CA HIS A 91 2.89 1.67 1.01
C HIS A 91 1.90 0.49 1.07
N ALA A 92 0.65 0.73 1.47
CA ALA A 92 -0.38 -0.31 1.54
C ALA A 92 -0.67 -0.92 0.16
N VAL A 93 -0.81 -0.08 -0.87
CA VAL A 93 -1.03 -0.53 -2.26
C VAL A 93 0.18 -1.32 -2.77
N GLY A 94 1.40 -0.85 -2.51
CA GLY A 94 2.63 -1.57 -2.87
C GLY A 94 2.69 -2.97 -2.24
N MET A 95 2.40 -3.07 -0.94
CA MET A 95 2.36 -4.35 -0.23
C MET A 95 1.27 -5.29 -0.79
N LEU A 96 0.08 -4.78 -1.09
CA LEU A 96 -1.00 -5.56 -1.69
C LEU A 96 -0.62 -6.14 -3.06
N LEU A 97 0.03 -5.33 -3.90
CA LEU A 97 0.48 -5.77 -5.23
C LEU A 97 1.56 -6.86 -5.14
N LEU A 98 2.52 -6.71 -4.22
CA LEU A 98 3.56 -7.71 -3.99
C LEU A 98 2.97 -9.04 -3.52
N LEU A 99 2.11 -9.01 -2.48
CA LEU A 99 1.45 -10.22 -1.97
C LEU A 99 0.60 -10.93 -3.02
N THR A 100 -0.12 -10.15 -3.84
CA THR A 100 -0.94 -10.71 -4.92
C THR A 100 -0.07 -11.42 -5.96
N LYS A 101 1.05 -10.80 -6.36
CA LYS A 101 1.99 -11.40 -7.31
C LYS A 101 2.57 -12.71 -6.77
N ASP A 102 3.03 -12.71 -5.52
CA ASP A 102 3.62 -13.90 -4.90
C ASP A 102 2.61 -15.04 -4.81
N PHE A 103 1.36 -14.74 -4.45
CA PHE A 103 0.27 -15.71 -4.45
C PHE A 103 0.03 -16.34 -5.83
N PHE A 104 0.01 -15.55 -6.91
CA PHE A 104 -0.18 -16.09 -8.26
C PHE A 104 1.00 -16.96 -8.72
N VAL A 105 2.23 -16.57 -8.40
CA VAL A 105 3.43 -17.36 -8.73
C VAL A 105 3.42 -18.68 -7.99
N GLU A 106 3.11 -18.67 -6.69
CA GLU A 106 3.00 -19.87 -5.86
C GLU A 106 1.87 -20.79 -6.35
N THR A 107 0.70 -20.24 -6.66
CA THR A 107 -0.42 -21.00 -7.25
C THR A 107 0.00 -21.68 -8.55
N GLY A 108 0.67 -20.95 -9.45
CA GLY A 108 1.15 -21.50 -10.71
C GLY A 108 2.15 -22.64 -10.50
N LEU A 109 3.05 -22.49 -9.53
CA LEU A 109 4.01 -23.52 -9.16
C LEU A 109 3.33 -24.77 -8.59
N CYS A 110 2.35 -24.61 -7.70
CA CYS A 110 1.60 -25.73 -7.12
C CYS A 110 0.82 -26.49 -8.20
N VAL A 111 0.12 -25.79 -9.11
CA VAL A 111 -0.63 -26.41 -10.21
C VAL A 111 0.30 -27.16 -11.17
N ALA A 112 1.42 -26.55 -11.55
CA ALA A 112 2.40 -27.20 -12.43
C ALA A 112 3.03 -28.43 -11.77
N SER A 113 3.33 -28.35 -10.48
CA SER A 113 3.88 -29.47 -9.69
C SER A 113 2.86 -30.61 -9.60
N GLU A 114 1.59 -30.31 -9.32
CA GLU A 114 0.52 -31.30 -9.25
C GLU A 114 0.36 -32.05 -10.58
N THR A 115 0.29 -31.30 -11.69
CA THR A 115 0.18 -31.89 -13.04
C THR A 115 1.38 -32.80 -13.34
N PHE A 116 2.59 -32.39 -12.95
CA PHE A 116 3.79 -33.20 -13.12
C PHE A 116 3.76 -34.48 -12.26
N TYR A 117 3.24 -34.40 -11.03
CA TYR A 117 3.10 -35.56 -10.16
C TYR A 117 2.08 -36.55 -10.70
N GLU A 118 0.93 -36.09 -11.19
CA GLU A 118 -0.08 -36.93 -11.84
C GLU A 118 0.49 -37.65 -13.06
N GLU A 119 1.23 -36.96 -13.92
CA GLU A 119 1.86 -37.58 -15.09
C GLU A 119 2.94 -38.59 -14.70
N THR A 120 3.71 -38.31 -13.65
CA THR A 120 4.72 -39.25 -13.16
C THR A 120 4.08 -40.51 -12.58
N ASP A 121 2.96 -40.37 -11.85
CA ASP A 121 2.22 -41.51 -11.32
C ASP A 121 1.60 -42.38 -12.44
N ARG A 122 1.14 -41.74 -13.51
CA ARG A 122 0.68 -42.43 -14.74
C ARG A 122 1.81 -43.19 -15.42
N VAL A 123 3.00 -42.60 -15.53
CA VAL A 123 4.20 -43.28 -16.06
C VAL A 123 4.55 -44.48 -15.18
N ASN A 124 4.55 -44.32 -13.86
CA ASN A 124 4.83 -45.40 -12.92
C ASN A 124 3.84 -46.57 -13.10
N THR A 125 2.54 -46.27 -13.17
CA THR A 125 1.49 -47.27 -13.42
C THR A 125 1.71 -48.00 -14.75
N ASN A 126 2.04 -47.28 -15.82
CA ASN A 126 2.33 -47.87 -17.12
C ASN A 126 3.57 -48.78 -17.10
N VAL A 127 4.62 -48.38 -16.38
CA VAL A 127 5.84 -49.19 -16.22
C VAL A 127 5.53 -50.48 -15.45
N ILE A 128 4.74 -50.42 -14.38
CA ILE A 128 4.30 -51.59 -13.61
C ILE A 128 3.51 -52.55 -14.50
N LEU A 129 2.55 -52.05 -15.28
CA LEU A 129 1.77 -52.86 -16.23
C LEU A 129 2.66 -53.54 -17.29
N LYS A 130 3.67 -52.83 -17.82
CA LYS A 130 4.63 -53.39 -18.77
C LYS A 130 5.58 -54.40 -18.15
N LEU A 131 5.93 -54.24 -16.87
CA LEU A 131 6.78 -55.17 -16.13
C LEU A 131 6.05 -56.49 -15.81
N ALA A 132 4.73 -56.43 -15.61
CA ALA A 132 3.88 -57.60 -15.42
C ALA A 132 3.71 -58.44 -16.70
N GLN A 133 3.86 -57.83 -17.88
CA GLN A 133 3.87 -58.53 -19.16
C GLN A 133 5.22 -59.23 -19.36
N ASP A 134 5.21 -60.49 -19.83
CA ASP A 134 6.44 -61.26 -20.06
C ASP A 134 7.10 -60.89 -21.41
N LEU A 135 7.56 -59.65 -21.50
CA LEU A 135 8.17 -59.06 -22.68
C LEU A 135 9.69 -59.32 -22.69
N PRO A 136 10.32 -59.50 -23.87
CA PRO A 136 11.78 -59.64 -23.98
C PRO A 136 12.55 -58.38 -23.51
N SER A 137 11.88 -57.22 -23.44
CA SER A 137 12.43 -55.95 -22.94
C SER A 137 12.28 -55.72 -21.43
N LYS A 138 11.87 -56.74 -20.65
CA LYS A 138 11.64 -56.65 -19.19
C LYS A 138 12.80 -56.04 -18.40
N LYS A 139 14.05 -56.30 -18.82
CA LYS A 139 15.25 -55.74 -18.18
C LYS A 139 15.29 -54.20 -18.24
N ILE A 140 14.85 -53.61 -19.36
CA ILE A 140 14.83 -52.16 -19.55
C ILE A 140 13.75 -51.53 -18.67
N TRP A 141 12.54 -52.11 -18.66
CA TRP A 141 11.44 -51.65 -17.80
C TRP A 141 11.79 -51.73 -16.32
N LYS A 142 12.51 -52.77 -15.88
CA LYS A 142 12.99 -52.88 -14.50
C LYS A 142 13.97 -51.77 -14.14
N ASN A 143 14.82 -51.35 -15.07
CA ASN A 143 15.77 -50.26 -14.84
C ASN A 143 15.04 -48.91 -14.76
N ILE A 144 14.09 -48.66 -15.66
CA ILE A 144 13.24 -47.46 -15.63
C ILE A 144 12.46 -47.37 -14.31
N PHE A 145 11.85 -48.49 -13.89
CA PHE A 145 11.14 -48.57 -12.61
C PHE A 145 12.05 -48.23 -11.43
N ARG A 146 13.28 -48.76 -11.41
CA ARG A 146 14.23 -48.46 -10.32
C ARG A 146 14.64 -46.99 -10.28
N VAL A 147 14.84 -46.37 -11.43
CA VAL A 147 15.16 -44.93 -11.51
C VAL A 147 13.97 -44.11 -11.01
N LEU A 148 12.74 -44.43 -11.45
CA LEU A 148 11.54 -43.75 -10.97
C LEU A 148 11.36 -43.92 -9.45
N ASP A 149 11.48 -45.13 -8.92
CA ASP A 149 11.25 -45.42 -7.49
C ASP A 149 12.31 -44.79 -6.57
N VAL A 150 13.57 -44.71 -7.02
CA VAL A 150 14.68 -44.20 -6.19
C VAL A 150 14.87 -42.69 -6.33
N GLU A 151 14.69 -42.13 -7.53
CA GLU A 151 15.03 -40.73 -7.82
C GLU A 151 13.81 -39.80 -7.77
N PHE A 152 12.59 -40.32 -7.97
CA PHE A 152 11.41 -39.47 -7.90
C PHE A 152 11.01 -39.21 -6.46
N CYS A 153 11.38 -38.03 -5.97
CA CYS A 153 10.79 -37.43 -4.78
C CYS A 153 9.96 -36.22 -5.22
N LYS A 154 8.76 -36.06 -4.64
CA LYS A 154 7.99 -34.82 -4.82
C LYS A 154 8.85 -33.63 -4.39
N LEU A 155 8.66 -32.48 -5.05
CA LEU A 155 9.40 -31.26 -4.76
C LEU A 155 9.13 -30.86 -3.31
N ASN A 156 10.17 -30.81 -2.49
CA ASN A 156 10.09 -30.35 -1.12
C ASN A 156 10.65 -28.93 -1.02
N ALA A 157 9.83 -27.98 -0.59
CA ALA A 157 10.31 -26.66 -0.23
C ALA A 157 10.99 -26.74 1.13
N LEU A 158 12.30 -26.45 1.16
CA LEU A 158 13.13 -26.40 2.37
C LEU A 158 13.09 -27.69 3.22
N ASN A 159 12.76 -28.84 2.62
CA ASN A 159 12.51 -30.10 3.33
C ASN A 159 11.41 -30.03 4.41
N MET A 160 10.56 -29.00 4.39
CA MET A 160 9.50 -28.81 5.38
C MET A 160 8.14 -29.25 4.87
N PHE A 161 7.84 -28.97 3.60
CA PHE A 161 6.56 -29.29 2.98
C PHE A 161 6.72 -29.63 1.51
N VAL A 162 5.86 -30.54 1.05
CA VAL A 162 5.75 -30.91 -0.36
C VAL A 162 5.04 -29.79 -1.09
N VAL A 163 5.58 -29.32 -2.20
CA VAL A 163 4.93 -28.32 -3.04
C VAL A 163 3.89 -29.02 -3.91
N ASP A 164 2.65 -29.00 -3.45
CA ASP A 164 1.47 -29.55 -4.11
C ASP A 164 0.23 -28.66 -3.88
N ALA A 165 -0.90 -29.04 -4.47
CA ALA A 165 -2.14 -28.29 -4.30
C ALA A 165 -2.63 -28.26 -2.83
N ALA A 166 -2.29 -29.27 -2.02
CA ALA A 166 -2.70 -29.34 -0.62
C ALA A 166 -1.96 -28.30 0.23
N THR A 167 -0.68 -28.04 -0.05
CA THR A 167 0.09 -26.99 0.62
C THR A 167 -0.55 -25.61 0.44
N GLN A 168 -1.01 -25.29 -0.76
CA GLN A 168 -1.70 -24.02 -1.00
C GLN A 168 -3.00 -23.91 -0.19
N LEU A 169 -3.78 -25.01 -0.10
CA LEU A 169 -4.99 -25.05 0.70
C LEU A 169 -4.69 -24.86 2.19
N HIS A 170 -3.63 -25.50 2.70
CA HIS A 170 -3.18 -25.35 4.08
C HIS A 170 -2.75 -23.90 4.38
N TYR A 171 -2.04 -23.26 3.45
CA TYR A 171 -1.67 -21.86 3.58
C TYR A 171 -2.90 -20.93 3.65
N CYS A 172 -3.84 -21.10 2.73
CA CYS A 172 -5.10 -20.34 2.74
C CYS A 172 -5.90 -20.54 4.03
N ASN A 173 -5.94 -21.77 4.55
CA ASN A 173 -6.61 -22.08 5.81
C ASN A 173 -5.92 -21.40 7.01
N LEU A 174 -4.58 -21.41 7.04
CA LEU A 174 -3.80 -20.74 8.08
C LEU A 174 -4.04 -19.23 8.06
N VAL A 175 -3.95 -18.60 6.87
CA VAL A 175 -4.21 -17.16 6.70
C VAL A 175 -5.63 -16.80 7.11
N THR A 176 -6.62 -17.58 6.69
CA THR A 176 -8.03 -17.36 7.05
C THR A 176 -8.24 -17.46 8.56
N THR A 177 -7.68 -18.49 9.20
CA THR A 177 -7.76 -18.68 10.65
C THR A 177 -7.13 -17.49 11.39
N TYR A 178 -5.97 -17.04 10.93
CA TYR A 178 -5.28 -15.90 11.53
C TYR A 178 -6.09 -14.60 11.38
N ILE A 179 -6.67 -14.34 10.20
CA ILE A 179 -7.55 -13.20 9.97
C ILE A 179 -8.77 -13.25 10.90
N ILE A 180 -9.42 -14.41 11.06
CA ILE A 180 -10.56 -14.58 11.96
C ILE A 180 -10.17 -14.21 13.40
N VAL A 181 -9.04 -14.72 13.89
CA VAL A 181 -8.54 -14.43 15.24
C VAL A 181 -8.28 -12.93 15.41
N LEU A 182 -7.66 -12.28 14.43
CA LEU A 182 -7.44 -10.83 14.48
C LEU A 182 -8.75 -10.04 14.49
N LEU A 183 -9.74 -10.43 13.69
CA LEU A 183 -11.05 -9.79 13.67
C LEU A 183 -11.77 -9.98 15.01
N GLN A 184 -11.67 -11.14 15.63
CA GLN A 184 -12.20 -11.37 16.98
C GLN A 184 -11.56 -10.41 17.98
N PHE A 185 -10.25 -10.27 17.99
CA PHE A 185 -9.59 -9.30 18.89
C PHE A 185 -10.00 -7.84 18.61
N ALA A 186 -10.28 -7.49 17.36
CA ALA A 186 -10.66 -6.12 16.99
C ALA A 186 -12.11 -5.76 17.37
N PHE A 187 -13.05 -6.71 17.34
CA PHE A 187 -14.47 -6.46 17.58
C PHE A 187 -15.00 -6.92 18.94
N LEU A 188 -14.28 -7.78 19.65
CA LEU A 188 -14.71 -8.31 20.95
C LEU A 188 -14.18 -7.49 22.14
N HIS A 189 -13.67 -6.28 21.88
CA HIS A 189 -13.09 -5.37 22.86
C HIS A 189 -13.81 -4.01 22.86
#